data_AF-U3KQF1-F1
#
_entry.id   AF-U3KQF1-F1
#
_cell.length_a   1.000
_cell.length_b   1.000
_cell.length_c   1.000
_cell.angle_alpha   90.00
_cell.angle_beta   90.00
_cell.angle_gamma   90.00
#
_symmetry.space_group_name_H-M   'P 1'
#
loop_
_entity.id
_entity.type
_entity.pdbx_description
1 polymer ?
#
loop_
_entity_poly.entity_id
_entity_poly.type
_entity_poly.pdbx_seq_one_letter_code
_entity_poly.pdbx_strand_id
1 'polypeptide(L)'
;MTSSPRAPPGEQGRGGAEMIRAAPPPLFLLLLLLLLLVSWASRGEAAPDQDEIQRLPGLAKQPSFRQYSGYLKGSGSKHLHY
;
A
#
# COMPACT_ATOMS: atom_id res chain seq x y z
N MET A 1 -38.06 57.12 -35.06
CA MET A 1 -38.05 55.79 -35.72
C MET A 1 -37.05 55.90 -36.86
N THR A 2 -35.85 55.31 -36.87
CA THR A 2 -35.51 53.89 -36.67
C THR A 2 -34.05 53.71 -36.17
N SER A 3 -33.84 52.70 -35.32
CA SER A 3 -32.67 51.78 -35.09
C SER A 3 -31.38 51.93 -35.94
N SER A 4 -30.17 51.56 -35.54
CA SER A 4 -29.48 51.04 -34.32
C SER A 4 -27.98 50.98 -34.68
N PRO A 5 -27.01 51.15 -33.75
CA PRO A 5 -25.60 50.88 -34.07
C PRO A 5 -25.25 49.39 -33.89
N ARG A 6 -24.50 48.86 -34.86
CA ARG A 6 -24.05 47.46 -34.97
C ARG A 6 -22.95 47.16 -33.92
N ALA A 7 -23.11 46.06 -33.18
CA ALA A 7 -22.12 45.57 -32.21
C ALA A 7 -20.87 44.97 -32.89
N PRO A 8 -19.66 45.08 -32.29
CA PRO A 8 -18.46 44.40 -32.76
C PRO A 8 -18.46 42.90 -32.37
N PRO A 9 -17.72 42.04 -33.09
CA PRO A 9 -17.75 40.60 -32.91
C PRO A 9 -17.11 40.21 -31.58
N GLY A 10 -17.77 39.28 -30.88
CA GLY A 10 -17.35 38.77 -29.59
C GLY A 10 -15.94 38.20 -29.61
N GLU A 11 -15.21 38.53 -28.55
CA GLU A 11 -13.89 37.98 -28.24
C GLU A 11 -13.90 36.45 -28.27
N GLN A 12 -12.99 35.92 -29.07
CA GLN A 12 -12.68 34.51 -29.11
C GLN A 12 -11.87 34.15 -27.86
N GLY A 13 -12.57 33.97 -26.74
CA GLY A 13 -12.05 33.37 -25.51
C GLY A 13 -11.78 31.89 -25.69
N ARG A 14 -10.82 31.53 -26.55
CA ARG A 14 -10.24 30.19 -26.59
C ARG A 14 -9.23 30.11 -25.46
N GLY A 15 -9.74 30.05 -24.24
CA GLY A 15 -8.99 29.69 -23.05
C GLY A 15 -8.50 28.26 -23.21
N GLY A 16 -7.38 28.11 -23.91
CA GLY A 16 -6.57 26.91 -23.83
C GLY A 16 -6.18 26.79 -22.37
N ALA A 17 -6.84 25.89 -21.66
CA ALA A 17 -6.38 25.41 -20.37
C ALA A 17 -5.02 24.74 -20.62
N GLU A 18 -3.97 25.57 -20.66
CA GLU A 18 -2.61 25.11 -20.48
C GLU A 18 -2.60 24.41 -19.12
N MET A 19 -2.66 23.08 -19.18
CA MET A 19 -2.37 22.24 -18.04
C MET A 19 -0.89 22.42 -17.74
N ILE A 20 -0.59 23.45 -16.96
CA ILE A 20 0.72 23.69 -16.39
C ILE A 20 1.07 22.41 -15.63
N ARG A 21 1.92 21.59 -16.25
CA ARG A 21 2.39 20.35 -15.64
C ARG A 21 3.38 20.76 -14.54
N ALA A 22 2.84 21.20 -13.41
CA ALA A 22 3.61 21.49 -12.22
C ALA A 22 4.34 20.20 -11.84
N ALA A 23 5.67 20.24 -11.88
CA ALA A 23 6.47 19.13 -11.40
C ALA A 23 6.16 18.92 -9.91
N PRO A 24 5.92 17.68 -9.46
CA PRO A 24 5.65 17.42 -8.05
C PRO A 24 6.83 17.91 -7.20
N PRO A 25 6.57 18.53 -6.03
CA PRO A 25 7.64 19.09 -5.22
C PRO A 25 8.60 18.00 -4.73
N PRO A 26 9.89 18.32 -4.50
CA PRO A 26 10.90 17.33 -4.14
C PRO A 26 10.57 16.56 -2.85
N LEU A 27 9.84 17.18 -1.92
CA LEU A 27 9.35 16.52 -0.71
C LEU A 27 8.29 15.45 -1.00
N PHE A 28 7.46 15.65 -2.03
CA PHE A 28 6.47 14.67 -2.46
C PHE A 28 7.15 13.44 -3.07
N LEU A 29 8.20 13.64 -3.86
CA LEU A 29 9.03 12.55 -4.40
C LEU A 29 9.75 11.79 -3.28
N LEU A 30 10.29 12.50 -2.28
CA LEU A 30 10.93 11.89 -1.13
C LEU A 30 9.94 11.08 -0.28
N LEU A 31 8.73 11.61 -0.05
CA LEU A 31 7.66 10.92 0.66
C LEU A 31 7.20 9.67 -0.09
N LEU A 32 7.04 9.76 -1.41
CA LEU A 32 6.69 8.63 -2.28
C LEU A 32 7.77 7.55 -2.25
N LEU A 33 9.05 7.96 -2.31
CA LEU A 33 10.19 7.05 -2.19
C LEU A 33 10.21 6.35 -0.82
N LEU A 34 9.95 7.09 0.26
CA LEU A 34 9.87 6.53 1.61
C LEU A 34 8.71 5.52 1.73
N LEU A 35 7.54 5.84 1.18
CA LEU A 35 6.39 4.92 1.11
C LEU A 35 6.72 3.66 0.31
N LEU A 36 7.46 3.79 -0.79
CA LEU A 36 7.93 2.66 -1.59
C LEU A 36 8.89 1.76 -0.78
N LEU A 37 9.86 2.37 -0.09
CA LEU A 37 10.84 1.67 0.74
C LEU A 37 10.17 0.92 1.89
N VAL A 38 9.19 1.54 2.56
CA VAL A 38 8.41 0.90 3.64
C VAL A 38 7.53 -0.23 3.11
N SER A 39 6.99 -0.09 1.90
CA SER A 39 6.20 -1.16 1.26
C SER A 39 7.06 -2.35 0.84
N TRP A 40 8.33 -2.11 0.51
CA TRP A 40 9.30 -3.14 0.17
C TRP A 40 10.00 -3.75 1.39
N ALA A 41 9.94 -3.08 2.54
CA ALA A 41 10.41 -3.65 3.78
C ALA A 41 9.66 -4.96 3.99
N SER A 42 10.40 -6.07 3.90
CA SER A 42 9.89 -7.42 4.07
C SER A 42 9.10 -7.45 5.38
N ARG A 43 7.77 -7.48 5.26
CA ARG A 43 6.89 -7.71 6.40
C ARG A 43 7.31 -9.08 6.94
N GLY A 44 7.86 -9.10 8.16
CA GLY A 44 8.40 -10.34 8.73
C GLY A 44 7.35 -11.45 8.63
N GLU A 45 7.76 -12.62 8.15
CA GLU A 45 6.87 -13.76 8.00
C GLU A 45 6.43 -14.18 9.41
N ALA A 46 5.13 -14.11 9.69
CA ALA A 46 4.57 -14.75 10.87
C ALA A 46 4.75 -16.28 10.74
N ALA A 47 4.78 -17.00 11.86
CA ALA A 47 4.84 -18.47 11.81
C ALA A 47 3.66 -19.01 10.96
N PRO A 48 3.87 -20.08 10.17
CA PRO A 48 2.83 -20.58 9.27
C PRO A 48 1.53 -20.92 10.01
N ASP A 49 0.38 -20.52 9.46
CA ASP A 49 -0.93 -20.85 10.03
C ASP A 49 -1.16 -22.37 10.13
N GLN A 50 -0.49 -23.14 9.25
CA GLN A 50 -0.53 -24.61 9.27
C GLN A 50 0.10 -25.21 10.52
N ASP A 51 1.04 -24.49 11.12
CA ASP A 51 1.75 -24.93 12.32
C ASP A 51 1.01 -24.47 13.59
N GLU A 52 -0.08 -23.70 13.50
CA GLU A 52 -0.79 -23.15 14.68
C GLU A 52 -1.51 -24.24 15.49
N ILE A 53 -1.26 -24.28 16.80
CA ILE A 53 -1.89 -25.24 17.72
C ILE A 53 -3.24 -24.68 18.18
N GLN A 54 -4.33 -25.22 17.63
CA GLN A 54 -5.69 -24.76 17.96
C GLN A 54 -6.16 -25.14 19.37
N ARG A 55 -5.93 -26.39 19.79
CA ARG A 55 -6.29 -26.87 21.14
C ARG A 55 -5.26 -27.87 21.63
N LEU A 56 -4.58 -27.51 22.72
CA LEU A 56 -3.59 -28.39 23.34
C LEU A 56 -4.27 -29.24 24.43
N PRO A 57 -4.25 -30.58 24.32
CA PRO A 57 -4.77 -31.46 25.35
C PRO A 57 -4.08 -31.23 26.70
N GLY A 58 -4.82 -31.40 27.79
CA GLY A 58 -4.30 -31.19 29.15
C GLY A 58 -4.35 -29.75 29.66
N LEU A 59 -4.63 -28.77 28.78
CA LEU A 59 -4.94 -27.41 29.21
C LEU A 59 -6.43 -27.26 29.53
N ALA A 60 -6.73 -26.93 30.79
CA ALA A 60 -8.10 -26.63 31.22
C ALA A 60 -8.65 -25.32 30.64
N LYS A 61 -7.77 -24.41 30.21
CA LYS A 61 -8.10 -23.12 29.58
C LYS A 61 -7.23 -22.91 28.35
N GLN A 62 -7.79 -22.31 27.30
CA GLN A 62 -6.99 -21.95 26.12
C GLN A 62 -6.00 -20.82 26.46
N PRO A 63 -4.75 -20.90 25.96
CA PRO A 63 -3.79 -19.82 26.10
C PRO A 63 -4.30 -18.52 25.45
N SER A 64 -3.93 -17.38 26.01
CA SER A 64 -4.24 -16.06 25.45
C SER A 64 -3.26 -15.63 24.34
N PHE A 65 -2.31 -16.49 23.98
CA PHE A 65 -1.29 -16.25 22.97
C PHE A 65 -1.31 -17.36 21.92
N ARG A 66 -0.82 -17.05 20.72
CA ARG A 66 -0.67 -18.03 19.64
C ARG A 66 0.57 -18.87 19.86
N GLN A 67 0.43 -20.15 19.61
CA GLN A 67 1.49 -21.16 19.74
C GLN A 67 1.50 -22.01 18.48
N TYR A 68 2.69 -22.44 18.09
CA TYR A 68 2.91 -23.15 16.84
C TYR A 68 3.76 -24.39 17.12
N SER A 69 3.56 -25.44 16.33
CA SER A 69 4.36 -26.65 16.32
C SER A 69 4.50 -27.13 14.88
N GLY A 70 5.75 -27.21 14.42
CA GLY A 70 6.04 -27.47 13.01
C GLY A 70 7.47 -27.97 12.81
N TYR A 71 7.94 -27.89 11.56
CA TYR A 71 9.31 -28.27 11.22
C TYR A 71 10.02 -27.17 10.43
N LEU A 72 11.19 -26.77 10.92
CA LEU A 72 12.12 -25.93 10.17
C LEU A 72 12.95 -26.80 9.22
N LYS A 73 13.15 -26.31 7.99
CA LYS A 73 14.02 -26.96 7.02
C LYS A 73 15.48 -26.75 7.42
N GLY A 74 16.15 -27.83 7.83
CA GLY A 74 17.58 -27.84 8.11
C GLY A 74 18.43 -28.10 6.86
N SER A 75 19.70 -28.43 7.04
CA SER A 75 20.58 -28.78 5.94
C SER A 75 20.23 -30.14 5.31
N GLY A 76 20.33 -30.23 3.99
CA GLY A 76 20.00 -31.44 3.23
C GLY A 76 18.52 -31.82 3.36
N SER A 77 18.26 -33.01 3.91
CA SER A 77 16.92 -33.57 4.16
C SER A 77 16.47 -33.47 5.62
N LYS A 78 17.19 -32.72 6.46
CA LYS A 78 16.86 -32.58 7.89
C LYS A 78 15.65 -31.68 8.10
N HIS A 79 14.76 -32.10 8.98
CA HIS A 79 13.61 -31.34 9.44
C HIS A 79 13.71 -31.21 10.96
N LEU A 80 13.83 -29.97 11.45
CA LEU A 80 14.01 -29.68 12.88
C LEU A 80 12.66 -29.30 13.47
N HIS A 81 12.16 -30.13 14.38
CA HIS A 81 10.90 -29.82 15.07
C HIS A 81 11.06 -28.59 15.96
N TYR A 82 10.03 -27.74 16.00
CA TYR A 82 9.92 -26.61 16.91
C TYR A 82 8.53 -26.55 17.55
#